data_AF-A0A4U6QVA9-F1
#
_entry.id   AF-A0A4U6QVA9-F1
#
_cell.length_a   1.000
_cell.length_b   1.000
_cell.length_c   1.000
_cell.angle_alpha   90.00
_cell.angle_beta   90.00
_cell.angle_gamma   90.00
#
_symmetry.space_group_name_H-M   'P 1'
#
loop_
_entity.id
_entity.type
_entity.pdbx_description
1 polymer ?
#
loop_
_entity_poly.entity_id
_entity_poly.type
_entity_poly.pdbx_seq_one_letter_code
_entity_poly.pdbx_strand_id
1 'polypeptide(L)'
;MRWKHHEPFFWSLFGAGGVVSAFCAPVIVLLIGFLLPLHLLPEAAYNYESLHALAQSLWVKGAVLMIVALSLWHCAHRLFHGLHDLGVSTGPLARTLTYGLAGFCSLALLIVLLTL
;
A
#
# COMPACT_ATOMS: atom_id res chain seq x y z
N MET A 1 28.31 10.22 3.85
CA MET A 1 27.00 9.54 3.91
C MET A 1 26.26 9.94 5.19
N ARG A 2 25.40 10.97 5.15
CA ARG A 2 24.70 11.54 6.33
C ARG A 2 23.33 10.89 6.63
N TRP A 3 23.00 9.79 5.94
CA TRP A 3 21.66 9.18 5.92
C TRP A 3 21.53 7.83 6.63
N LYS A 4 22.64 7.27 7.15
CA LYS A 4 22.62 6.00 7.90
C LYS A 4 21.65 6.03 9.10
N HIS A 5 21.32 7.20 9.62
CA HIS A 5 20.43 7.36 10.79
C HIS A 5 18.94 7.17 10.48
N HIS A 6 18.50 7.31 9.22
CA HIS A 6 17.06 7.17 8.87
C HIS A 6 16.72 5.82 8.25
N GLU A 7 17.73 5.06 7.78
CA GLU A 7 17.51 3.76 7.15
C GLU A 7 16.73 2.77 8.03
N PRO A 8 16.97 2.65 9.35
CA PRO A 8 16.20 1.73 10.19
C PRO A 8 14.69 2.02 10.20
N PHE A 9 14.28 3.28 10.03
CA PHE A 9 12.88 3.68 9.96
C PHE A 9 12.24 3.24 8.63
N PHE A 10 12.89 3.49 7.50
CA PHE A 10 12.35 3.04 6.20
C PHE A 10 12.37 1.52 6.09
N TRP A 11 13.39 0.88 6.66
CA TRP A 11 13.51 -0.57 6.67
C TRP A 11 12.43 -1.25 7.52
N SER A 12 12.01 -0.65 8.64
CA SER A 12 10.92 -1.20 9.45
C SER A 12 9.57 -1.14 8.72
N LEU A 13 9.26 -0.01 8.06
CA LEU A 13 8.07 0.12 7.21
C LEU A 13 8.10 -0.86 6.03
N PHE A 14 9.27 -1.02 5.40
CA PHE A 14 9.50 -2.01 4.35
C PHE A 14 9.24 -3.44 4.84
N GLY A 15 9.77 -3.80 6.01
CA GLY A 15 9.61 -5.13 6.60
C GLY A 15 8.15 -5.43 6.93
N ALA A 16 7.48 -4.51 7.64
CA ALA A 16 6.07 -4.63 7.96
C ALA A 16 5.20 -4.74 6.71
N GLY A 17 5.44 -3.87 5.72
CA GLY A 17 4.73 -3.91 4.44
C GLY A 17 4.97 -5.19 3.65
N GLY A 18 6.16 -5.76 3.74
CA GLY A 18 6.49 -7.04 3.09
C GLY A 18 5.69 -8.19 3.68
N VAL A 19 5.60 -8.27 5.00
CA VAL A 19 4.78 -9.27 5.69
C VAL A 19 3.30 -9.11 5.30
N VAL A 20 2.76 -7.89 5.42
CA VAL A 20 1.36 -7.61 5.10
C VAL A 20 1.04 -7.92 3.64
N SER A 21 1.90 -7.52 2.70
CA SER A 21 1.75 -7.85 1.27
C SER A 21 1.77 -9.36 1.04
N ALA A 22 2.71 -10.10 1.66
CA ALA A 22 2.83 -11.54 1.48
C ALA A 22 1.57 -12.30 1.94
N PHE A 23 0.95 -11.87 3.05
CA PHE A 23 -0.28 -12.49 3.56
C PHE A 23 -1.54 -12.04 2.81
N CYS A 24 -1.68 -10.74 2.53
CA CYS A 24 -2.94 -10.17 2.05
C CYS A 24 -3.03 -10.08 0.52
N ALA A 25 -1.92 -9.83 -0.18
CA ALA A 25 -1.96 -9.61 -1.63
C ALA A 25 -2.56 -10.78 -2.42
N PRO A 26 -2.26 -12.07 -2.12
CA PRO A 26 -2.81 -13.18 -2.89
C PRO A 26 -4.35 -13.19 -2.91
N VAL A 27 -4.98 -13.02 -1.74
CA VAL A 27 -6.44 -13.03 -1.64
C VAL A 27 -7.06 -11.75 -2.20
N ILE A 28 -6.43 -10.59 -2.02
CA ILE A 28 -6.92 -9.32 -2.59
C ILE A 28 -6.87 -9.36 -4.12
N VAL A 29 -5.76 -9.84 -4.70
CA VAL A 29 -5.61 -10.01 -6.14
C VAL A 29 -6.62 -11.01 -6.67
N LEU A 30 -6.84 -12.14 -5.99
CA LEU A 30 -7.87 -13.10 -6.37
C LEU A 30 -9.27 -12.46 -6.38
N LEU A 31 -9.67 -11.84 -5.27
CA LEU A 31 -11.02 -11.29 -5.10
C LEU A 31 -11.28 -10.11 -6.06
N ILE A 32 -10.42 -9.09 -6.05
CA ILE A 32 -10.64 -7.83 -6.76
C ILE A 32 -10.13 -7.90 -8.21
N GLY A 33 -9.01 -8.59 -8.44
CA GLY A 33 -8.38 -8.67 -9.76
C GLY A 33 -8.98 -9.73 -10.68
N PHE A 34 -9.59 -10.79 -10.13
CA PHE A 34 -10.14 -11.90 -10.91
C PHE A 34 -11.62 -12.17 -10.63
N LEU A 35 -11.99 -12.55 -9.41
CA LEU A 35 -13.34 -13.07 -9.16
C LEU A 35 -14.44 -12.02 -9.34
N LEU A 36 -14.20 -10.79 -8.88
CA LEU A 36 -15.09 -9.65 -9.04
C LEU A 36 -15.31 -9.28 -10.53
N PRO A 37 -14.28 -8.96 -11.34
CA PRO A 37 -14.48 -8.58 -12.74
C PRO A 37 -15.01 -9.72 -13.63
N LEU A 38 -14.75 -10.97 -13.26
CA LEU A 38 -15.27 -12.14 -13.98
C LEU A 38 -16.67 -12.57 -13.52
N HIS A 39 -17.29 -11.84 -12.57
CA HIS A 39 -18.62 -12.14 -12.03
C HIS A 39 -18.73 -13.57 -11.47
N LEU A 40 -17.65 -14.05 -10.83
CA LEU A 40 -17.56 -15.40 -10.24
C LEU A 40 -17.93 -15.44 -8.75
N LEU A 41 -18.37 -14.31 -8.19
CA LEU A 41 -18.91 -14.20 -6.84
C LEU A 41 -20.44 -14.03 -6.91
N PRO A 42 -21.20 -14.29 -5.84
CA PRO A 42 -22.60 -13.90 -5.76
C PRO A 42 -22.75 -12.38 -5.73
N GLU A 43 -23.66 -11.77 -6.51
CA GLU A 43 -23.86 -10.31 -6.55
C GLU A 43 -24.13 -9.68 -5.17
N ALA A 44 -24.81 -10.42 -4.29
CA ALA A 44 -25.06 -10.00 -2.92
C ALA A 44 -23.76 -9.76 -2.11
N ALA A 45 -22.64 -10.36 -2.50
CA ALA A 45 -21.35 -10.24 -1.80
C ALA A 45 -20.55 -8.99 -2.17
N TYR A 46 -20.84 -8.32 -3.28
CA TYR A 46 -20.04 -7.18 -3.78
C TYR A 46 -20.87 -6.02 -4.35
N ASN A 47 -22.16 -5.95 -4.04
CA ASN A 47 -22.95 -4.76 -4.38
C ASN A 47 -22.44 -3.52 -3.64
N TYR A 48 -22.64 -2.36 -4.26
CA TYR A 48 -22.14 -1.08 -3.75
C TYR A 48 -22.62 -0.79 -2.32
N GLU A 49 -23.89 -1.00 -2.02
CA GLU A 49 -24.45 -0.68 -0.70
C GLU A 49 -23.80 -1.50 0.41
N SER A 50 -23.59 -2.79 0.17
CA SER A 50 -22.98 -3.71 1.15
C SER A 50 -21.51 -3.38 1.38
N LEU A 51 -20.75 -3.10 0.31
CA LEU A 51 -19.35 -2.71 0.43
C LEU A 51 -19.20 -1.33 1.07
N HIS A 52 -20.06 -0.39 0.72
CA HIS A 52 -20.08 0.94 1.32
C HIS A 52 -20.39 0.86 2.82
N ALA A 53 -21.41 0.09 3.22
CA ALA A 53 -21.74 -0.13 4.63
C ALA A 53 -20.57 -0.78 5.40
N LEU A 54 -19.90 -1.78 4.80
CA LEU A 54 -18.70 -2.38 5.39
C LEU A 54 -17.58 -1.36 5.55
N ALA A 55 -17.36 -0.52 4.54
CA ALA A 55 -16.33 0.51 4.53
C ALA A 55 -16.59 1.65 5.53
N GLN A 56 -17.81 1.80 6.07
CA GLN A 56 -18.10 2.73 7.17
C GLN A 56 -17.53 2.27 8.52
N SER A 57 -17.16 0.99 8.67
CA SER A 57 -16.55 0.47 9.90
C SER A 57 -15.14 1.00 10.11
N LEU A 58 -14.86 1.56 11.28
CA LEU A 58 -13.52 2.06 11.64
C LEU A 58 -12.44 0.96 11.57
N TRP A 59 -12.80 -0.28 11.93
CA TRP A 59 -11.89 -1.43 11.84
C TRP A 59 -11.52 -1.75 10.39
N VAL A 60 -12.49 -1.67 9.48
CA VAL A 60 -12.27 -1.90 8.05
C VAL A 60 -11.43 -0.77 7.46
N LYS A 61 -11.75 0.49 7.77
CA LYS A 61 -10.94 1.65 7.38
C LYS A 61 -9.49 1.50 7.85
N GLY A 62 -9.30 1.13 9.12
CA GLY A 62 -7.97 0.87 9.69
C GLY A 62 -7.23 -0.26 8.97
N ALA A 63 -7.89 -1.38 8.70
CA ALA A 63 -7.31 -2.50 7.96
C ALA A 63 -6.90 -2.12 6.53
N VAL A 64 -7.77 -1.42 5.80
CA VAL A 64 -7.49 -0.92 4.44
C VAL A 64 -6.30 0.04 4.46
N LEU A 65 -6.26 0.98 5.42
CA LEU A 65 -5.15 1.91 5.58
C LEU A 65 -3.83 1.16 5.81
N MET A 66 -3.80 0.22 6.76
CA MET A 66 -2.59 -0.55 7.06
C MET A 66 -2.13 -1.37 5.85
N ILE A 67 -3.04 -2.10 5.20
CA ILE A 67 -2.72 -2.98 4.08
C ILE A 67 -2.16 -2.17 2.92
N VAL A 68 -2.86 -1.12 2.50
CA VAL A 68 -2.47 -0.36 1.31
C VAL A 68 -1.24 0.51 1.61
N ALA A 69 -1.24 1.27 2.71
CA ALA A 69 -0.11 2.15 3.03
C ALA A 69 1.19 1.37 3.24
N LEU A 70 1.17 0.29 4.04
CA LEU A 70 2.39 -0.49 4.27
C LEU A 70 2.88 -1.18 2.99
N SER A 71 1.99 -1.65 2.13
CA SER A 71 2.37 -2.21 0.83
C SER A 71 3.02 -1.16 -0.09
N LEU A 72 2.55 0.09 -0.05
CA LEU A 72 3.20 1.21 -0.76
C LEU A 72 4.60 1.49 -0.23
N TRP A 73 4.81 1.49 1.09
CA TRP A 73 6.14 1.66 1.69
C TRP A 73 7.09 0.51 1.33
N HIS A 74 6.60 -0.72 1.30
CA HIS A 74 7.36 -1.88 0.84
C HIS A 74 7.82 -1.71 -0.61
N CYS A 75 6.88 -1.35 -1.50
CA CYS A 75 7.14 -1.11 -2.91
C CYS A 75 8.14 0.04 -3.11
N ALA A 76 7.94 1.17 -2.44
CA ALA A 76 8.80 2.34 -2.56
C ALA A 76 10.25 2.06 -2.14
N HIS A 77 10.45 1.28 -1.06
CA HIS A 77 11.79 0.89 -0.62
C HIS A 77 12.49 -0.03 -1.63
N ARG A 78 11.76 -1.03 -2.17
CA ARG A 78 12.28 -1.91 -3.23
C ARG A 78 12.61 -1.14 -4.50
N LEU A 79 11.75 -0.23 -4.93
CA LEU A 79 11.98 0.61 -6.10
C LEU A 79 13.18 1.53 -5.90
N PHE A 80 13.32 2.15 -4.72
CA PHE A 80 14.44 3.04 -4.43
C PHE A 80 15.80 2.33 -4.53
N HIS A 81 15.94 1.17 -3.87
CA HIS A 81 17.16 0.38 -3.95
C HIS A 81 17.33 -0.28 -5.33
N GLY A 82 16.24 -0.71 -5.97
CA GLY A 82 16.28 -1.23 -7.34
C GLY A 82 16.78 -0.20 -8.37
N LEU A 83 16.48 1.09 -8.20
CA LEU A 83 17.04 2.14 -9.05
C LEU A 83 18.57 2.22 -8.93
N HIS A 84 19.11 2.09 -7.72
CA HIS A 84 20.55 2.03 -7.51
C HIS A 84 21.17 0.83 -8.22
N ASP A 85 20.53 -0.34 -8.10
CA ASP A 85 21.01 -1.58 -8.70
C ASP A 85 20.99 -1.53 -10.24
N LEU A 86 20.07 -0.76 -10.82
CA LEU A 86 19.99 -0.47 -12.25
C LEU A 86 20.95 0.64 -12.73
N GLY A 87 21.77 1.21 -11.83
CA GLY A 87 22.73 2.27 -12.14
C GLY A 87 22.13 3.67 -12.24
N VAL A 88 20.88 3.87 -11.82
CA VAL A 88 20.24 5.19 -11.75
C VAL A 88 20.73 5.94 -10.51
N SER A 89 20.99 7.24 -10.63
CA SER A 89 21.50 8.03 -9.52
C SER A 89 20.47 8.15 -8.38
N THR A 90 20.78 7.58 -7.22
CA THR A 90 19.94 7.64 -6.02
C THR A 90 20.16 8.92 -5.21
N GLY A 91 19.99 10.05 -5.90
CA GLY A 91 20.05 11.38 -5.32
C GLY A 91 18.86 11.72 -4.42
N PRO A 92 18.77 12.98 -3.96
CA PRO A 92 17.59 13.49 -3.23
C PRO A 92 16.30 13.31 -4.04
N LEU A 93 16.36 13.52 -5.37
CA LEU A 93 15.20 13.39 -6.26
C LEU A 93 14.61 11.98 -6.22
N ALA A 94 15.42 10.94 -6.40
CA ALA A 94 14.94 9.55 -6.38
C ALA A 94 14.27 9.20 -5.05
N ARG A 95 14.84 9.68 -3.92
CA ARG A 95 14.25 9.48 -2.58
C ARG A 95 12.92 10.20 -2.41
N THR A 96 12.83 11.45 -2.85
CA THR A 96 11.60 12.22 -2.76
C THR A 96 10.52 11.62 -3.65
N LEU A 97 10.86 11.15 -4.85
CA LEU A 97 9.91 10.53 -5.76
C LEU A 97 9.40 9.18 -5.23
N THR A 98 10.24 8.33 -4.64
CA THR A 98 9.78 7.04 -4.10
C THR A 98 9.08 7.19 -2.76
N TYR A 99 9.77 7.66 -1.72
CA TYR A 99 9.22 7.75 -0.37
C TYR A 99 8.22 8.89 -0.21
N GLY A 100 8.41 10.00 -0.92
CA GLY A 100 7.44 11.10 -0.91
C GLY A 100 6.12 10.69 -1.58
N LEU A 101 6.15 9.92 -2.67
CA LEU A 101 4.94 9.37 -3.27
C LEU A 101 4.24 8.38 -2.33
N ALA A 102 4.98 7.48 -1.67
CA ALA A 102 4.41 6.57 -0.68
C ALA A 102 3.73 7.32 0.47
N GLY A 103 4.37 8.36 1.00
CA GLY A 103 3.80 9.22 2.03
C GLY A 103 2.57 9.99 1.56
N PHE A 104 2.63 10.61 0.38
CA PHE A 104 1.52 11.34 -0.21
C PHE A 104 0.29 10.43 -0.43
N CYS A 105 0.48 9.26 -1.05
CA CYS A 105 -0.60 8.31 -1.28
C CYS A 105 -1.17 7.75 0.04
N SER A 106 -0.33 7.53 1.06
CA SER A 106 -0.79 7.10 2.38
C SER A 106 -1.67 8.15 3.06
N LEU A 107 -1.30 9.43 2.94
CA LEU A 107 -2.09 10.55 3.47
C LEU A 107 -3.39 10.76 2.69
N ALA A 108 -3.33 10.70 1.36
CA ALA A 108 -4.51 10.77 0.51
C ALA A 108 -5.49 9.64 0.84
N LEU A 109 -4.98 8.41 1.03
CA LEU A 109 -5.79 7.27 1.46
C LEU A 109 -6.44 7.51 2.82
N LEU A 110 -5.67 8.01 3.80
CA LEU A 110 -6.23 8.34 5.11
C LEU A 110 -7.37 9.36 4.99
N ILE A 111 -7.18 10.44 4.21
CA ILE A 111 -8.21 11.45 3.99
C ILE A 111 -9.44 10.82 3.36
N VAL A 112 -9.27 10.05 2.28
CA VAL A 112 -10.38 9.37 1.60
C VAL A 112 -11.15 8.50 2.58
N LEU A 113 -10.48 7.69 3.40
CA LEU A 113 -11.14 6.81 4.37
C LEU A 113 -11.86 7.59 5.47
N LEU A 114 -11.35 8.75 5.89
CA LEU A 114 -12.01 9.60 6.88
C LEU A 114 -13.24 10.34 6.31
N THR A 115 -13.27 10.59 5.00
CA THR A 115 -14.37 11.28 4.32
C THR A 115 -15.38 10.37 3.63
N LEU A 116 -15.04 9.08 3.49
CA LEU A 116 -15.93 8.02 2.99
C LEU A 116 -17.09 7.81 3.95
#